data_AF-A0A0S8G8K8-F1
#
_entry.id   AF-A0A0S8G8K8-F1
#
_cell.length_a   1.000
_cell.length_b   1.000
_cell.length_c   1.000
_cell.angle_alpha   90.00
_cell.angle_beta   90.00
_cell.angle_gamma   90.00
#
_symmetry.space_group_name_H-M   'P 1'
#
loop_
_entity.id
_entity.type
_entity.pdbx_description
1 polymer ?
#
loop_
_entity_poly.entity_id
_entity_poly.type
_entity_poly.pdbx_seq_one_letter_code
_entity_poly.pdbx_strand_id
1 'polypeptide(L)'
;MPAVLLLVVAVAKSLTGCTEQRERLPGEGPIVAFERHDRWLSVFADPATRVLQLVHKDKLERFMPGDPAALTGIVVGPPDTIWEEQAGSRYFVYRRPQGVFKIGEEEYVAGGDIHVSYPLYYYPTERRPESFLHPLIVQRLRRNRKEETVMLFECGFAQPELIVVLENGLIEEVVWTDLAELRLRSDAHQCTPWD
;
A
#
# COMPACT_ATOMS: atom_id res chain seq x y z
N MET A 1 7.47 29.04 55.40
CA MET A 1 7.07 28.95 53.98
C MET A 1 8.18 28.22 53.26
N PRO A 2 7.96 26.96 52.84
CA PRO A 2 7.68 26.73 51.42
C PRO A 2 6.71 25.55 51.20
N ALA A 3 5.50 25.86 50.73
CA ALA A 3 4.53 24.88 50.27
C ALA A 3 4.06 25.25 48.86
N VAL A 4 5.02 25.53 47.97
CA VAL A 4 4.72 25.86 46.57
C VAL A 4 5.87 25.37 45.69
N LEU A 5 6.20 24.07 45.74
CA LEU A 5 7.14 23.50 44.76
C LEU A 5 6.93 22.00 44.46
N LEU A 6 5.80 21.43 44.88
CA LEU A 6 5.50 20.00 44.71
C LEU A 6 4.34 19.73 43.72
N LEU A 7 3.67 20.77 43.22
CA LEU A 7 2.50 20.60 42.35
C LEU A 7 2.81 20.62 40.84
N VAL A 8 4.01 21.06 40.42
CA VAL A 8 4.35 21.18 38.99
C VAL A 8 4.85 19.85 38.40
N VAL A 9 5.39 18.94 39.23
CA VAL A 9 5.97 17.67 38.74
C VAL A 9 4.90 16.60 38.48
N ALA A 10 3.71 16.72 39.07
CA ALA A 10 2.62 15.76 38.87
C ALA A 10 1.83 15.98 37.57
N VAL A 11 1.83 17.20 37.00
CA VAL A 11 1.08 17.52 35.77
C VAL A 11 1.94 17.35 34.50
N ALA A 12 3.28 17.35 34.63
CA ALA A 12 4.17 17.08 33.50
C ALA A 12 4.25 15.58 33.13
N LYS A 13 3.83 14.66 34.02
CA LYS A 13 3.77 13.22 33.74
C LYS A 13 2.47 12.74 33.09
N SER A 14 1.43 13.58 33.03
CA SER A 14 0.18 13.26 32.31
C SER A 14 0.17 13.73 30.85
N LEU A 15 1.27 14.32 30.36
CA LEU A 15 1.46 14.73 28.95
C LEU A 15 2.43 13.83 28.18
N THR A 16 2.92 12.75 28.80
CA THR A 16 3.77 11.75 28.14
C THR A 16 2.95 10.49 27.90
N GLY A 17 2.33 10.39 26.72
CA GLY A 17 1.72 9.13 26.28
C GLY A 17 0.45 9.24 25.44
N CYS A 18 0.33 10.22 24.56
CA CYS A 18 -0.38 9.94 23.29
C CYS A 18 0.55 9.11 22.40
N THR A 19 0.98 7.95 22.89
CA THR A 19 1.65 6.96 22.05
C THR A 19 0.54 6.43 21.16
N GLU A 20 0.61 6.73 19.86
CA GLU A 20 -0.33 6.19 18.88
C GLU A 20 -0.46 4.68 19.11
N GLN A 21 -1.67 4.25 19.48
CA GLN A 21 -1.90 2.87 19.90
C GLN A 21 -1.74 1.97 18.67
N ARG A 22 -0.55 1.37 18.55
CA ARG A 22 -0.28 0.29 17.60
C ARG A 22 -0.99 -0.95 18.10
N GLU A 23 -1.90 -1.47 17.28
CA GLU A 23 -2.61 -2.70 17.55
C GLU A 23 -2.07 -3.78 16.61
N ARG A 24 -1.60 -4.89 17.19
CA ARG A 24 -1.16 -6.07 16.43
C ARG A 24 -2.18 -7.18 16.60
N LEU A 25 -2.64 -7.74 15.48
CA LEU A 25 -3.63 -8.82 15.45
C LEU A 25 -3.00 -10.05 14.81
N PRO A 26 -3.27 -11.26 15.33
CA PRO A 26 -2.80 -12.48 14.70
C PRO A 26 -3.44 -12.65 13.31
N GLY A 27 -2.63 -13.13 12.37
CA GLY A 27 -3.08 -13.62 11.06
C GLY A 27 -3.50 -15.09 11.10
N GLU A 28 -3.99 -15.57 9.97
CA GLU A 28 -4.30 -16.99 9.73
C GLU A 28 -4.04 -17.32 8.25
N GLY A 29 -3.53 -18.53 7.98
CA GLY A 29 -3.31 -19.03 6.62
C GLY A 29 -2.31 -18.18 5.82
N PRO A 30 -2.71 -17.57 4.68
CA PRO A 30 -1.81 -16.79 3.83
C PRO A 30 -1.33 -15.47 4.45
N ILE A 31 -1.85 -15.08 5.62
CA ILE A 31 -1.51 -13.85 6.34
C ILE A 31 -0.97 -14.23 7.71
N VAL A 32 0.22 -13.76 8.08
CA VAL A 32 0.84 -14.06 9.38
C VAL A 32 0.49 -13.04 10.45
N ALA A 33 0.31 -11.77 10.07
CA ALA A 33 0.00 -10.71 11.01
C ALA A 33 -0.72 -9.53 10.34
N PHE A 34 -1.46 -8.80 11.17
CA PHE A 34 -1.94 -7.46 10.86
C PHE A 34 -1.35 -6.48 11.86
N GLU A 35 -0.89 -5.34 11.37
CA GLU A 35 -0.55 -4.21 12.23
C GLU A 35 -1.36 -2.99 11.85
N ARG A 36 -1.94 -2.38 12.86
CA ARG A 36 -2.79 -1.22 12.70
C ARG A 36 -2.19 -0.01 13.38
N HIS A 37 -2.18 1.08 12.63
CA HIS A 37 -1.69 2.37 13.11
C HIS A 37 -2.52 3.50 12.49
N ASP A 38 -3.33 4.19 13.30
CA ASP A 38 -4.26 5.24 12.84
C ASP A 38 -5.15 4.80 11.65
N ARG A 39 -4.88 5.31 10.43
CA ARG A 39 -5.59 4.97 9.18
C ARG A 39 -4.96 3.81 8.42
N TRP A 40 -3.82 3.31 8.87
CA TRP A 40 -3.07 2.27 8.17
C TRP A 40 -3.40 0.88 8.72
N LEU A 41 -3.62 -0.06 7.81
CA LEU A 41 -3.66 -1.50 8.08
C LEU A 41 -2.57 -2.18 7.26
N SER A 42 -1.46 -2.49 7.91
CA SER A 42 -0.39 -3.30 7.33
C SER A 42 -0.76 -4.78 7.42
N VAL A 43 -0.66 -5.48 6.30
CA VAL A 43 -0.95 -6.90 6.15
C VAL A 43 0.33 -7.61 5.72
N PHE A 44 0.79 -8.53 6.55
CA PHE A 44 2.01 -9.29 6.31
C PHE A 44 1.65 -10.67 5.79
N ALA A 45 2.04 -10.96 4.54
CA ALA A 45 1.87 -12.28 3.94
C ALA A 45 2.74 -13.33 4.66
N ASP A 46 2.33 -14.59 4.62
CA ASP A 46 3.20 -15.72 4.95
C ASP A 46 4.41 -15.78 3.99
N PRO A 47 5.61 -16.25 4.41
CA PRO A 47 6.78 -16.34 3.54
C PRO A 47 6.57 -17.13 2.24
N ALA A 48 5.64 -18.08 2.21
CA ALA A 48 5.30 -18.85 1.01
C ALA A 48 4.20 -18.20 0.16
N THR A 49 3.62 -17.09 0.62
CA THR A 49 2.48 -16.39 0.00
C THR A 49 2.95 -15.14 -0.73
N ARG A 50 2.55 -15.00 -1.99
CA ARG A 50 2.76 -13.79 -2.80
C ARG A 50 1.64 -12.78 -2.59
N VAL A 51 1.90 -11.48 -2.77
CA VAL A 51 0.85 -10.44 -2.66
C VAL A 51 -0.29 -10.67 -3.65
N LEU A 52 0.00 -11.21 -4.84
CA LEU A 52 -1.02 -11.62 -5.83
C LEU A 52 -2.02 -12.67 -5.32
N GLN A 53 -1.72 -13.37 -4.24
CA GLN A 53 -2.63 -14.35 -3.60
C GLN A 53 -3.49 -13.70 -2.51
N LEU A 54 -3.19 -12.47 -2.10
CA LEU A 54 -3.96 -11.67 -1.15
C LEU A 54 -5.00 -10.77 -1.84
N VAL A 55 -5.04 -10.79 -3.17
CA VAL A 55 -5.97 -10.03 -4.01
C VAL A 55 -6.59 -10.89 -5.10
N HIS A 56 -7.72 -10.44 -5.64
CA HIS A 56 -8.39 -11.05 -6.78
C HIS A 56 -7.64 -10.74 -8.09
N LYS A 57 -6.68 -11.60 -8.44
CA LYS A 57 -5.81 -11.43 -9.62
C LYS A 57 -6.56 -11.25 -10.94
N ASP A 58 -7.77 -11.78 -11.08
CA ASP A 58 -8.62 -11.59 -12.27
C ASP A 58 -8.90 -10.11 -12.56
N LYS A 59 -8.84 -9.23 -11.55
CA LYS A 59 -9.06 -7.79 -11.70
C LYS A 59 -7.95 -7.07 -12.44
N LEU A 60 -6.75 -7.63 -12.48
CA LEU A 60 -5.58 -6.98 -13.09
C LEU A 60 -5.30 -7.47 -14.51
N GLU A 61 -6.03 -8.47 -14.99
CA GLU A 61 -5.84 -9.09 -16.31
C GLU A 61 -4.36 -9.39 -16.62
N ARG A 62 -3.76 -8.58 -17.50
CA ARG A 62 -2.38 -8.68 -17.98
C ARG A 62 -1.55 -7.44 -17.63
N PHE A 63 -2.10 -6.51 -16.85
CA PHE A 63 -1.38 -5.36 -16.35
C PHE A 63 -0.46 -5.83 -15.23
N MET A 64 0.85 -5.77 -15.46
CA MET A 64 1.83 -6.11 -14.45
C MET A 64 2.50 -4.83 -13.92
N PRO A 65 2.71 -4.73 -12.61
CA PRO A 65 3.51 -3.67 -11.99
C PRO A 65 4.96 -3.75 -12.45
N GLY A 66 5.63 -2.60 -12.56
CA GLY A 66 7.01 -2.53 -13.02
C GLY A 66 7.17 -2.65 -14.53
N ASP A 67 6.15 -3.09 -15.27
CA ASP A 67 6.20 -3.12 -16.73
C ASP A 67 6.21 -1.68 -17.28
N PRO A 68 7.22 -1.28 -18.06
CA PRO A 68 7.21 -0.02 -18.76
C PRO A 68 6.00 0.07 -19.70
N ALA A 69 5.56 1.30 -20.01
CA ALA A 69 4.39 1.50 -20.84
C ALA A 69 4.53 0.87 -22.24
N ALA A 70 5.75 0.85 -22.78
CA ALA A 70 6.06 0.18 -24.06
C ALA A 70 5.80 -1.33 -24.00
N LEU A 71 6.20 -1.99 -22.92
CA LEU A 71 5.98 -3.43 -22.74
C LEU A 71 4.50 -3.73 -22.50
N THR A 72 3.86 -2.93 -21.64
CA THR A 72 2.40 -3.01 -21.43
C THR A 72 1.66 -2.90 -22.78
N GLY A 73 2.02 -1.92 -23.62
CA GLY A 73 1.41 -1.71 -24.92
C GLY A 73 1.49 -2.90 -25.88
N ILE A 74 2.55 -3.71 -25.79
CA ILE A 74 2.70 -4.95 -26.56
C ILE A 74 1.70 -6.01 -26.08
N VAL A 75 1.46 -6.10 -24.77
CA VAL A 75 0.66 -7.15 -24.14
C VAL A 75 -0.83 -6.85 -24.16
N VAL A 76 -1.22 -5.58 -23.93
CA VAL A 76 -2.62 -5.16 -23.77
C VAL A 76 -3.15 -4.28 -24.90
N GLY A 77 -2.30 -3.90 -25.86
CA GLY A 77 -2.62 -2.96 -26.94
C GLY A 77 -2.33 -1.50 -26.55
N PRO A 78 -2.60 -0.53 -27.44
CA PRO A 78 -2.30 0.88 -27.18
C PRO A 78 -3.18 1.48 -26.06
N PRO A 79 -2.70 2.53 -25.37
CA PRO A 79 -3.48 3.24 -24.36
C PRO A 79 -4.62 4.04 -24.99
N ASP A 80 -5.67 4.28 -24.21
CA ASP A 80 -6.78 5.16 -24.59
C ASP A 80 -6.39 6.64 -24.52
N THR A 81 -5.50 7.00 -23.59
CA THR A 81 -5.03 8.37 -23.41
C THR A 81 -3.63 8.35 -22.83
N ILE A 82 -2.81 9.32 -23.23
CA ILE A 82 -1.52 9.59 -22.60
C ILE A 82 -1.65 10.95 -21.92
N TRP A 83 -1.30 11.01 -20.64
CA TRP A 83 -1.30 12.22 -19.83
C TRP A 83 0.12 12.52 -19.37
N GLU A 84 0.55 13.77 -19.52
CA GLU A 84 1.89 14.22 -19.17
C GLU A 84 1.75 15.31 -18.11
N GLU A 85 2.43 15.12 -16.98
CA GLU A 85 2.57 16.15 -15.95
C GLU A 85 3.81 16.99 -16.21
N GLN A 86 3.81 18.25 -15.75
CA GLN A 86 4.91 19.19 -15.98
C GLN A 86 6.24 18.77 -15.32
N ALA A 87 6.23 17.78 -14.42
CA ALA A 87 7.39 17.33 -13.65
C ALA A 87 8.13 16.14 -14.28
N GLY A 88 7.89 15.82 -15.56
CA GLY A 88 8.54 14.70 -16.25
C GLY A 88 7.80 13.38 -16.11
N SER A 89 6.78 13.30 -15.24
CA SER A 89 5.94 12.12 -15.12
C SER A 89 4.98 11.96 -16.30
N ARG A 90 4.90 10.75 -16.84
CA ARG A 90 4.01 10.39 -17.94
C ARG A 90 3.13 9.21 -17.55
N TYR A 91 1.85 9.27 -17.92
CA TYR A 91 0.87 8.26 -17.55
C TYR A 91 0.13 7.74 -18.77
N PHE A 92 0.11 6.42 -18.91
CA PHE A 92 -0.56 5.72 -19.99
C PHE A 92 -1.85 5.11 -19.45
N VAL A 93 -2.98 5.64 -19.90
CA VAL A 93 -4.29 5.35 -19.34
C VAL A 93 -5.02 4.33 -20.21
N TYR A 94 -5.47 3.26 -19.58
CA TYR A 94 -6.25 2.18 -20.18
C TYR A 94 -7.62 2.09 -19.51
N ARG A 95 -8.69 2.17 -20.28
CA ARG A 95 -10.07 2.02 -19.81
C ARG A 95 -10.55 0.63 -20.15
N ARG A 96 -11.03 -0.11 -19.15
CA ARG A 96 -11.55 -1.46 -19.29
C ARG A 96 -12.90 -1.57 -18.55
N PRO A 97 -13.73 -2.59 -18.85
CA PRO A 97 -15.02 -2.75 -18.18
C PRO A 97 -14.94 -2.85 -16.64
N GLN A 98 -13.83 -3.36 -16.11
CA GLN A 98 -13.59 -3.51 -14.67
C GLN A 98 -13.05 -2.25 -14.00
N GLY A 99 -12.51 -1.29 -14.75
CA GLY A 99 -11.92 -0.08 -14.17
C GLY A 99 -10.94 0.63 -15.10
N VAL A 100 -10.27 1.62 -14.53
CA VAL A 100 -9.23 2.40 -15.21
C VAL A 100 -7.87 1.99 -14.66
N PHE A 101 -6.93 1.70 -15.56
CA PHE A 101 -5.53 1.44 -15.23
C PHE A 101 -4.70 2.63 -15.71
N LYS A 102 -3.73 3.07 -14.91
CA LYS A 102 -2.71 4.03 -15.32
C LYS A 102 -1.34 3.43 -15.04
N ILE A 103 -0.51 3.33 -16.08
CA ILE A 103 0.91 3.00 -15.93
C ILE A 103 1.67 4.31 -15.85
N GLY A 104 2.31 4.56 -14.71
CA GLY A 104 3.20 5.70 -14.53
C GLY A 104 4.58 5.42 -15.11
N GLU A 105 5.20 6.45 -15.65
CA GLU A 105 6.64 6.58 -15.83
C GLU A 105 7.01 7.79 -14.98
N GLU A 106 7.39 7.55 -13.73
CA GLU A 106 7.62 8.60 -12.73
C GLU A 106 9.11 8.73 -12.43
N GLU A 107 9.66 9.91 -12.70
CA GLU A 107 11.06 10.24 -12.41
C GLU A 107 11.23 10.65 -10.94
N TYR A 108 12.24 10.08 -10.29
CA TYR A 108 12.61 10.44 -8.93
C TYR A 108 14.13 10.45 -8.75
N VAL A 109 14.61 11.21 -7.76
CA VAL A 109 16.04 11.34 -7.47
C VAL A 109 16.41 10.48 -6.27
N ALA A 110 17.33 9.54 -6.46
CA ALA A 110 17.87 8.71 -5.38
C ALA A 110 19.39 8.59 -5.51
N GLY A 111 20.11 8.91 -4.43
CA GLY A 111 21.58 8.84 -4.42
C GLY A 111 22.30 9.86 -5.32
N GLY A 112 21.58 10.83 -5.89
CA GLY A 112 22.12 11.80 -6.85
C GLY A 112 21.89 11.44 -8.31
N ASP A 113 21.35 10.24 -8.58
CA ASP A 113 20.96 9.78 -9.91
C ASP A 113 19.44 9.91 -10.10
N ILE A 114 19.01 10.11 -11.35
CA ILE A 114 17.59 10.09 -11.75
C ILE A 114 17.21 8.65 -12.08
N HIS A 115 16.17 8.17 -11.42
CA HIS A 115 15.58 6.85 -11.62
C HIS A 115 14.16 7.00 -12.16
N VAL A 116 13.67 5.98 -12.86
CA VAL A 116 12.30 5.94 -13.38
C VAL A 116 11.60 4.75 -12.77
N SER A 117 10.50 5.00 -12.07
CA SER A 117 9.63 3.95 -11.56
C SER A 117 8.42 3.75 -12.47
N TYR A 118 7.91 2.52 -12.49
CA TYR A 118 6.73 2.15 -13.28
C TYR A 118 5.54 1.70 -12.41
N PRO A 119 4.97 2.59 -11.58
CA PRO A 119 3.82 2.23 -10.76
C PRO A 119 2.58 1.95 -11.62
N LEU A 120 1.77 1.01 -11.16
CA LEU A 120 0.45 0.73 -11.71
C LEU A 120 -0.62 1.25 -10.76
N TYR A 121 -1.41 2.21 -11.23
CA TYR A 121 -2.61 2.68 -10.54
C TYR A 121 -3.85 2.02 -11.12
N TYR A 122 -4.75 1.54 -10.26
CA TYR A 122 -6.01 0.91 -10.65
C TYR A 122 -7.18 1.51 -9.89
N TYR A 123 -8.17 1.99 -10.65
CA TYR A 123 -9.40 2.60 -10.15
C TYR A 123 -10.58 1.68 -10.54
N PRO A 124 -11.05 0.83 -9.61
CA PRO A 124 -12.04 -0.18 -9.93
C PRO A 124 -13.43 0.42 -10.14
N THR A 125 -14.20 -0.17 -11.08
CA THR A 125 -15.63 0.15 -11.25
C THR A 125 -16.48 -0.45 -10.12
N GLU A 126 -16.21 -1.69 -9.73
CA GLU A 126 -16.79 -2.29 -8.53
C GLU A 126 -15.90 -1.96 -7.33
N ARG A 127 -16.36 -1.05 -6.48
CA ARG A 127 -15.54 -0.46 -5.41
C ARG A 127 -15.62 -1.20 -4.08
N ARG A 128 -16.45 -2.23 -3.95
CA ARG A 128 -16.54 -3.01 -2.71
C ARG A 128 -15.22 -3.75 -2.43
N PRO A 129 -14.67 -3.68 -1.20
CA PRO A 129 -13.43 -4.38 -0.84
C PRO A 129 -13.44 -5.87 -1.17
N GLU A 130 -14.59 -6.53 -1.00
CA GLU A 130 -14.80 -7.95 -1.28
C GLU A 130 -14.57 -8.33 -2.76
N SER A 131 -14.59 -7.36 -3.68
CA SER A 131 -14.33 -7.61 -5.09
C SER A 131 -12.85 -7.72 -5.43
N PHE A 132 -11.97 -7.29 -4.51
CA PHE A 132 -10.53 -7.14 -4.77
C PHE A 132 -9.64 -7.73 -3.68
N LEU A 133 -9.97 -7.58 -2.39
CA LEU A 133 -9.15 -8.01 -1.26
C LEU A 133 -9.52 -9.40 -0.75
N HIS A 134 -8.53 -10.13 -0.25
CA HIS A 134 -8.74 -11.41 0.43
C HIS A 134 -9.71 -11.28 1.62
N PRO A 135 -10.64 -12.23 1.85
CA PRO A 135 -11.68 -12.12 2.89
C PRO A 135 -11.15 -11.85 4.30
N LEU A 136 -10.02 -12.44 4.67
CA LEU A 136 -9.39 -12.20 5.98
C LEU A 136 -8.95 -10.74 6.19
N ILE A 137 -8.59 -10.04 5.11
CA ILE A 137 -8.28 -8.60 5.17
C ILE A 137 -9.57 -7.82 5.35
N VAL A 138 -10.60 -8.13 4.56
CA VAL A 138 -11.90 -7.44 4.60
C VAL A 138 -12.51 -7.47 6.00
N GLN A 139 -12.39 -8.60 6.71
CA GLN A 139 -12.87 -8.76 8.09
C GLN A 139 -12.18 -7.81 9.09
N ARG A 140 -10.99 -7.29 8.75
CA ARG A 140 -10.23 -6.37 9.59
C ARG A 140 -10.49 -4.91 9.23
N LEU A 141 -11.15 -4.57 8.13
CA LEU A 141 -11.35 -3.17 7.71
C LEU A 141 -12.30 -2.40 8.63
N ARG A 142 -11.99 -1.12 8.88
CA ARG A 142 -12.82 -0.17 9.63
C ARG A 142 -13.78 0.56 8.70
N ARG A 143 -14.94 -0.05 8.46
CA ARG A 143 -15.98 0.48 7.56
C ARG A 143 -16.52 1.88 7.90
N ASN A 144 -16.32 2.35 9.14
CA ASN A 144 -16.78 3.66 9.61
C ASN A 144 -15.72 4.77 9.50
N ARG A 145 -14.48 4.47 9.08
CA ARG A 145 -13.45 5.48 8.83
C ARG A 145 -13.76 6.20 7.51
N LYS A 146 -13.54 7.52 7.50
CA LYS A 146 -13.57 8.31 6.26
C LYS A 146 -12.51 7.80 5.27
N GLU A 147 -11.32 7.50 5.78
CA GLU A 147 -10.21 7.01 4.99
C GLU A 147 -9.47 5.91 5.75
N GLU A 148 -9.12 4.84 5.06
CA GLU A 148 -8.27 3.75 5.55
C GLU A 148 -7.36 3.27 4.41
N THR A 149 -6.07 3.12 4.70
CA THR A 149 -5.08 2.64 3.73
C THR A 149 -4.60 1.26 4.14
N VAL A 150 -4.81 0.28 3.27
CA VAL A 150 -4.31 -1.09 3.45
C VAL A 150 -2.99 -1.21 2.72
N MET A 151 -1.96 -1.67 3.42
CA MET A 151 -0.64 -1.91 2.88
C MET A 151 -0.38 -3.41 2.88
N LEU A 152 -0.22 -4.00 1.70
CA LEU A 152 0.10 -5.42 1.52
C LEU A 152 1.61 -5.58 1.33
N PHE A 153 2.22 -6.38 2.19
CA PHE A 153 3.65 -6.68 2.14
C PHE A 153 3.87 -8.10 1.65
N GLU A 154 4.72 -8.25 0.63
CA GLU A 154 5.37 -9.53 0.34
C GLU A 154 6.58 -9.69 1.24
N CYS A 155 6.68 -10.89 1.83
CA CYS A 155 7.72 -11.26 2.76
C CYS A 155 9.14 -11.00 2.24
N GLY A 156 9.97 -10.33 3.04
CA GLY A 156 11.37 -10.04 2.69
C GLY A 156 11.64 -8.62 2.19
N PHE A 157 10.62 -7.75 2.11
CA PHE A 157 10.77 -6.35 1.70
C PHE A 157 10.25 -5.37 2.76
N ALA A 158 10.92 -4.23 2.91
CA ALA A 158 10.57 -3.19 3.89
C ALA A 158 9.46 -2.25 3.40
N GLN A 159 8.93 -2.48 2.20
CA GLN A 159 7.98 -1.61 1.53
C GLN A 159 6.75 -2.39 1.11
N PRO A 160 5.56 -1.77 1.15
CA PRO A 160 4.35 -2.38 0.64
C PRO A 160 4.50 -2.54 -0.87
N GLU A 161 4.12 -3.71 -1.36
CA GLU A 161 4.07 -4.00 -2.79
C GLU A 161 2.77 -3.47 -3.40
N LEU A 162 1.70 -3.51 -2.61
CA LEU A 162 0.40 -3.02 -3.03
C LEU A 162 -0.27 -2.22 -1.91
N ILE A 163 -0.77 -1.05 -2.29
CA ILE A 163 -1.47 -0.12 -1.41
C ILE A 163 -2.90 -0.01 -1.91
N VAL A 164 -3.87 -0.21 -1.01
CA VAL A 164 -5.30 0.00 -1.30
C VAL A 164 -5.81 1.13 -0.44
N VAL A 165 -6.25 2.21 -1.08
CA VAL A 165 -6.84 3.37 -0.43
C VAL A 165 -8.35 3.22 -0.44
N LEU A 166 -8.96 3.24 0.74
CA LEU A 166 -10.41 3.22 0.91
C LEU A 166 -10.91 4.59 1.35
N GLU A 167 -11.98 5.05 0.70
CA GLU A 167 -12.77 6.20 1.14
C GLU A 167 -14.19 5.74 1.50
N ASN A 168 -14.63 6.05 2.72
CA ASN A 168 -15.93 5.64 3.27
C ASN A 168 -16.20 4.12 3.13
N GLY A 169 -15.16 3.30 3.33
CA GLY A 169 -15.23 1.84 3.25
C GLY A 169 -15.27 1.26 1.83
N LEU A 170 -15.11 2.08 0.79
CA LEU A 170 -15.03 1.67 -0.61
C LEU A 170 -13.62 1.92 -1.16
N ILE A 171 -13.13 1.03 -2.02
CA ILE A 171 -11.85 1.23 -2.70
C ILE A 171 -11.97 2.47 -3.59
N GLU A 172 -11.11 3.46 -3.34
CA GLU A 172 -10.93 4.64 -4.19
C GLU A 172 -9.82 4.36 -5.22
N GLU A 173 -8.70 3.80 -4.75
CA GLU A 173 -7.53 3.57 -5.58
C GLU A 173 -6.73 2.36 -5.08
N VAL A 174 -6.14 1.63 -6.02
CA VAL A 174 -5.12 0.63 -5.77
C VAL A 174 -3.83 1.09 -6.45
N VAL A 175 -2.74 1.12 -5.71
CA VAL A 175 -1.40 1.44 -6.22
C VAL A 175 -0.53 0.22 -6.06
N TRP A 176 0.00 -0.27 -7.16
CA TRP A 176 1.03 -1.31 -7.18
C TRP A 176 2.36 -0.66 -7.54
N THR A 177 3.31 -0.73 -6.62
CA THR A 177 4.64 -0.13 -6.77
C THR A 177 5.63 -1.16 -7.31
N ASP A 178 6.60 -0.69 -8.10
CA ASP A 178 7.72 -1.54 -8.52
C ASP A 178 8.72 -1.68 -7.36
N LEU A 179 8.98 -2.92 -6.96
CA LEU A 179 9.91 -3.30 -5.88
C LEU A 179 11.37 -3.42 -6.35
N ALA A 180 11.66 -3.29 -7.65
CA ALA A 180 12.97 -3.63 -8.21
C ALA A 180 14.13 -2.78 -7.66
N GLU A 181 13.90 -1.54 -7.23
CA GLU A 181 14.98 -0.59 -6.92
C GLU A 181 15.20 -0.30 -5.42
N LEU A 182 14.29 -0.73 -4.53
CA LEU A 182 14.31 -0.34 -3.10
C LEU A 182 14.47 -1.55 -2.16
N ARG A 183 15.52 -2.35 -2.36
CA ARG A 183 15.99 -3.36 -1.39
C ARG A 183 16.63 -2.69 -0.16
N LEU A 184 15.81 -2.07 0.69
CA LEU A 184 16.26 -1.42 1.93
C LEU A 184 16.26 -2.34 3.17
N ARG A 185 15.92 -3.62 3.01
CA ARG A 185 16.19 -4.67 4.01
C ARG A 185 17.10 -5.74 3.41
N SER A 186 18.21 -5.99 4.09
CA SER A 186 19.24 -6.96 3.69
C SER A 186 18.92 -8.40 4.05
N ASP A 187 17.81 -8.66 4.76
CA ASP A 187 17.45 -9.98 5.26
C ASP A 187 16.03 -10.39 4.82
N ALA A 188 15.97 -11.39 3.95
CA ALA A 188 14.74 -11.98 3.41
C ALA A 188 13.86 -12.64 4.49
N HIS A 189 14.36 -12.81 5.71
CA HIS A 189 13.64 -13.46 6.81
C HIS A 189 12.85 -12.51 7.73
N GLN A 190 12.87 -11.19 7.51
CA GLN A 190 12.13 -10.22 8.32
C GLN A 190 10.68 -10.00 7.84
N CYS A 191 9.92 -11.08 7.73
CA CYS A 191 8.49 -11.11 7.36
C CYS A 191 7.54 -10.50 8.39
N THR A 192 8.03 -10.32 9.61
CA THR A 192 7.32 -9.66 10.70
C THR A 192 8.15 -8.46 11.12
N PRO A 193 7.57 -7.26 11.25
CA PRO A 193 8.30 -6.14 11.83
C PRO A 193 8.53 -6.45 13.32
N TRP A 194 9.78 -6.81 13.62
CA TRP A 194 10.36 -6.95 14.97
C TRP A 194 9.75 -8.02 15.89
N ASP A 195 10.61 -8.94 16.33
CA ASP A 195 10.94 -9.00 17.75
C ASP A 195 12.20 -8.14 17.99
#